data_AF-C8S4K0-F1
#
_entry.id   AF-C8S4K0-F1
#
_cell.length_a   1.000
_cell.length_b   1.000
_cell.length_c   1.000
_cell.angle_alpha   90.00
_cell.angle_beta   90.00
_cell.angle_gamma   90.00
#
_symmetry.space_group_name_H-M   'P 1'
#
loop_
_entity.id
_entity.type
_entity.pdbx_description
1 polymer ?
#
loop_
_entity_poly.entity_id
_entity_poly.type
_entity_poly.pdbx_seq_one_letter_code
_entity_poly.pdbx_strand_id
1 'polypeptide(L)'
;MGGRAQAAGLEAFNGIGLRPYAPGHLSYDIDAASDISLRWVRRTRVDGDSWQSTEVPLGEDQEIYMVRVVVGGVVLREDIVAAQSWFYPQTLRLADGAGNDFKVEVAQVSDRFGPGSFRSLWIHV
;
A
#
# COMPACT_ATOMS: atom_id res chain seq x y z
N MET A 1 35.79 -13.75 -25.88
CA MET A 1 35.23 -14.05 -24.55
C MET A 1 33.95 -13.24 -24.38
N GLY A 2 32.90 -13.88 -23.83
CA GLY A 2 31.47 -13.52 -23.74
C GLY A 2 31.05 -12.07 -23.98
N GLY A 3 30.03 -11.77 -24.77
CA GLY A 3 28.74 -12.47 -24.85
C GLY A 3 27.73 -11.73 -23.96
N ARG A 4 26.91 -10.85 -24.56
CA ARG A 4 25.61 -10.47 -23.99
C ARG A 4 24.59 -10.45 -25.12
N ALA A 5 23.72 -11.45 -25.10
CA ALA A 5 22.56 -11.60 -25.93
C ALA A 5 21.60 -10.41 -25.75
N GLN A 6 20.90 -10.08 -26.84
CA GLN A 6 19.77 -9.17 -26.84
C GLN A 6 18.48 -9.86 -26.37
N ALA A 7 17.54 -9.00 -25.99
CA ALA A 7 16.09 -9.04 -26.26
C ALA A 7 15.13 -9.38 -25.10
N ALA A 8 13.91 -8.84 -25.32
CA ALA A 8 12.67 -8.90 -24.54
C ALA A 8 12.60 -7.91 -23.36
N GLY A 9 11.83 -6.82 -23.37
CA GLY A 9 10.57 -6.56 -24.07
C GLY A 9 9.41 -6.79 -23.12
N LEU A 10 8.80 -5.72 -22.60
CA LEU A 10 7.35 -5.58 -22.49
C LEU A 10 7.01 -4.15 -22.06
N GLU A 11 6.64 -3.35 -23.06
CA GLU A 11 5.69 -2.26 -22.91
C GLU A 11 4.40 -2.85 -22.32
N ALA A 12 4.13 -2.61 -21.04
CA ALA A 12 2.88 -3.02 -20.40
C ALA A 12 1.95 -1.81 -20.21
N PHE A 13 1.55 -1.19 -21.33
CA PHE A 13 0.30 -0.44 -21.40
C PHE A 13 -0.82 -1.42 -21.75
N ASN A 14 -1.45 -2.04 -20.76
CA ASN A 14 -2.76 -2.70 -20.93
C ASN A 14 -3.47 -2.80 -19.57
N GLY A 15 -4.38 -1.85 -19.28
CA GLY A 15 -5.34 -1.94 -18.16
C GLY A 15 -5.35 -0.76 -17.17
N ILE A 16 -5.66 0.46 -17.63
CA ILE A 16 -5.79 1.66 -16.77
C ILE A 16 -7.12 1.68 -15.97
N GLY A 17 -7.98 0.66 -16.08
CA GLY A 17 -9.36 0.72 -15.57
C GLY A 17 -9.70 0.03 -14.25
N LEU A 18 -8.85 -0.86 -13.69
CA LEU A 18 -9.31 -1.83 -12.67
C LEU A 18 -8.51 -1.86 -11.35
N ARG A 19 -7.53 -0.95 -11.16
CA ARG A 19 -6.79 -0.91 -9.88
C ARG A 19 -7.68 -0.28 -8.79
N PRO A 20 -7.78 -0.88 -7.59
CA PRO A 20 -8.39 -0.22 -6.44
C PRO A 20 -7.81 1.18 -6.26
N TYR A 21 -8.67 2.18 -6.04
CA TYR A 21 -8.22 3.53 -5.75
C TYR A 21 -7.30 3.52 -4.53
N ALA A 22 -6.30 4.40 -4.56
CA ALA A 22 -5.50 4.66 -3.38
C ALA A 22 -6.41 5.13 -2.23
N PRO A 23 -6.17 4.68 -0.98
CA PRO A 23 -6.94 5.14 0.18
C PRO A 23 -7.00 6.66 0.25
N GLY A 24 -8.16 7.18 0.62
CA GLY A 24 -8.38 8.62 0.80
C GLY A 24 -7.83 9.09 2.14
N HIS A 25 -7.58 10.39 2.26
CA HIS A 25 -7.29 11.07 3.54
C HIS A 25 -6.22 10.39 4.41
N LEU A 26 -5.16 9.85 3.79
CA LEU A 26 -4.02 9.29 4.55
C LEU A 26 -3.39 10.40 5.40
N SER A 27 -3.35 10.17 6.71
CA SER A 27 -2.81 11.09 7.71
C SER A 27 -2.10 10.32 8.83
N TYR A 28 -1.33 11.04 9.63
CA TYR A 28 -0.64 10.49 10.80
C TYR A 28 -0.68 11.49 11.96
N ASP A 29 -0.49 10.95 13.16
CA ASP A 29 -0.30 11.69 14.41
C ASP A 29 0.92 11.10 15.14
N ILE A 30 1.67 11.94 15.84
CA ILE A 30 2.86 11.54 16.62
C ILE A 30 2.62 11.96 18.06
N ASP A 31 2.71 11.01 18.98
CA ASP A 31 2.54 11.29 20.40
C ASP A 31 3.85 11.73 21.10
N ALA A 32 3.77 11.99 22.40
CA ALA A 32 4.93 12.39 23.21
C ALA A 32 6.01 11.29 23.33
N ALA A 33 5.67 10.03 23.07
CA ALA A 33 6.60 8.90 23.01
C ALA A 33 7.20 8.69 21.61
N SER A 34 6.88 9.56 20.64
CA SER A 34 7.26 9.42 19.22
C SER A 34 6.68 8.17 18.56
N ASP A 35 5.58 7.65 19.10
CA ASP A 35 4.77 6.62 18.49
C ASP A 35 3.87 7.23 17.43
N ILE A 36 3.66 6.50 16.34
CA ILE A 36 2.99 7.03 15.16
C ILE A 36 1.71 6.27 14.93
N SER A 37 0.60 7.01 14.83
CA SER A 37 -0.71 6.46 14.47
C SER A 37 -1.11 6.91 13.08
N LEU A 38 -1.10 6.00 12.11
CA LEU A 38 -1.59 6.25 10.75
C LEU A 38 -3.07 5.94 10.63
N ARG A 39 -3.79 6.75 9.85
CA ARG A 39 -5.21 6.60 9.54
C ARG A 39 -5.49 6.95 8.08
N TRP A 40 -6.47 6.30 7.49
CA TRP A 40 -6.95 6.59 6.14
C TRP A 40 -8.44 6.27 6.01
N VAL A 41 -9.02 6.60 4.86
CA VAL A 41 -10.43 6.32 4.55
C VAL A 41 -10.49 5.33 3.39
N ARG A 42 -11.24 4.24 3.57
CA ARG A 42 -11.54 3.27 2.51
C ARG A 42 -12.15 3.97 1.31
N ARG A 43 -11.75 3.56 0.10
CA ARG A 43 -12.43 3.94 -1.14
C ARG A 43 -13.19 2.74 -1.68
N THR A 44 -14.44 2.93 -2.06
CA THR A 44 -15.19 1.89 -2.77
C THR A 44 -14.55 1.67 -4.14
N ARG A 45 -14.56 0.43 -4.62
CA ARG A 45 -14.14 0.12 -5.99
C ARG A 45 -15.22 0.68 -6.94
N VAL A 46 -14.80 1.24 -8.08
CA VAL A 46 -15.72 1.78 -9.10
C VAL A 46 -16.41 0.69 -9.94
N ASP A 47 -16.14 -0.60 -9.67
CA ASP A 47 -16.73 -1.74 -10.38
C ASP A 47 -18.18 -2.09 -9.94
N GLY A 48 -18.96 -1.08 -9.55
CA GLY A 48 -20.38 -1.25 -9.20
C GLY A 48 -21.33 -1.40 -10.39
N ASP A 49 -20.83 -1.28 -11.62
CA ASP A 49 -21.65 -1.27 -12.85
C ASP A 49 -21.58 -2.56 -13.69
N SER A 50 -20.86 -3.60 -13.25
CA SER A 50 -20.83 -4.90 -13.94
C SER A 50 -21.77 -5.92 -13.29
N TRP A 51 -23.08 -5.79 -13.55
CA TRP A 51 -24.11 -6.78 -13.19
C TRP A 51 -24.01 -8.12 -13.97
N GLN A 52 -22.82 -8.54 -14.41
CA GLN A 52 -22.66 -9.66 -15.38
C GLN A 52 -21.86 -10.87 -14.88
N SER A 53 -21.66 -11.08 -13.58
CA SER A 53 -21.09 -12.35 -13.11
C SER A 53 -21.70 -12.78 -11.78
N THR A 54 -22.31 -13.97 -11.80
CA THR A 54 -23.19 -14.53 -10.75
C THR A 54 -22.43 -15.18 -9.59
N GLU A 55 -21.12 -14.97 -9.47
CA GLU A 55 -20.32 -15.48 -8.36
C GLU A 55 -19.37 -14.40 -7.87
N VAL A 56 -19.74 -13.75 -6.76
CA VAL A 56 -18.83 -12.89 -5.99
C VAL A 56 -17.92 -13.81 -5.18
N PRO A 57 -16.60 -13.86 -5.45
CA PRO A 57 -15.68 -14.68 -4.66
C PRO A 57 -15.76 -14.29 -3.19
N LEU A 58 -15.67 -15.27 -2.28
CA LEU A 58 -15.77 -15.12 -0.82
C LEU A 58 -14.82 -14.07 -0.18
N GLY A 59 -13.92 -13.46 -0.95
CA GLY A 59 -12.93 -12.46 -0.52
C GLY A 59 -13.14 -11.02 -1.01
N GLU A 60 -14.09 -10.74 -1.91
CA GLU A 60 -14.26 -9.38 -2.48
C GLU A 60 -14.80 -8.33 -1.47
N ASP A 61 -15.24 -8.76 -0.29
CA ASP A 61 -15.67 -7.90 0.82
C ASP A 61 -14.56 -7.63 1.86
N GLN A 62 -13.44 -8.38 1.83
CA GLN A 62 -12.43 -8.28 2.88
C GLN A 62 -11.69 -6.93 2.80
N GLU A 63 -11.83 -6.12 3.85
CA GLU A 63 -11.15 -4.84 3.99
C GLU A 63 -9.68 -5.08 4.40
N ILE A 64 -8.79 -5.19 3.41
CA ILE A 64 -7.35 -5.42 3.63
C ILE A 64 -6.53 -4.27 3.03
N TYR A 65 -5.51 -3.85 3.77
CA TYR A 65 -4.54 -2.85 3.34
C TYR A 65 -3.11 -3.35 3.49
N MET A 66 -2.26 -2.92 2.56
CA MET A 66 -0.81 -3.08 2.63
C MET A 66 -0.20 -1.75 3.05
N VAL A 67 0.60 -1.76 4.11
CA VAL A 67 1.32 -0.59 4.61
C VAL A 67 2.82 -0.84 4.46
N ARG A 68 3.55 0.14 3.91
CA ARG A 68 4.99 0.06 3.72
C ARG A 68 5.71 1.24 4.35
N VAL A 69 6.83 0.98 5.00
CA VAL A 69 7.80 2.00 5.42
C VAL A 69 8.97 1.99 4.44
N VAL A 70 9.25 3.14 3.83
CA VAL A 70 10.22 3.27 2.74
C VAL A 70 11.24 4.35 3.08
N VAL A 71 12.52 3.98 3.05
CA VAL A 71 13.66 4.90 3.27
C VAL A 71 14.63 4.78 2.12
N GLY A 72 14.98 5.90 1.50
CA GLY A 72 15.89 5.92 0.35
C GLY A 72 15.44 5.05 -0.84
N GLY A 73 14.13 4.77 -0.96
CA GLY A 73 13.57 3.87 -1.97
C GLY A 73 13.57 2.38 -1.59
N VAL A 74 14.10 2.02 -0.42
CA VAL A 74 14.10 0.65 0.11
C VAL A 74 12.91 0.47 1.05
N VAL A 75 12.14 -0.59 0.85
CA VAL A 75 11.07 -0.99 1.78
C VAL A 75 11.72 -1.65 2.99
N LEU A 76 11.63 -1.00 4.15
CA LEU A 76 12.13 -1.51 5.42
C LEU A 76 11.10 -2.38 6.15
N ARG A 77 9.82 -2.08 5.93
CA ARG A 77 8.70 -2.83 6.49
C ARG A 77 7.56 -2.90 5.49
N GLU A 78 6.89 -4.05 5.48
CA GLU A 78 5.62 -4.28 4.81
C GLU A 78 4.70 -5.05 5.74
N ASP A 79 3.55 -4.48 6.08
CA ASP A 79 2.53 -5.11 6.92
C ASP A 79 1.20 -5.18 6.18
N ILE A 80 0.43 -6.23 6.46
CA ILE A 80 -0.96 -6.38 6.03
C ILE A 80 -1.87 -6.13 7.22
N VAL A 81 -2.82 -5.19 7.08
CA VAL A 81 -3.78 -4.83 8.13
C VAL A 81 -5.22 -4.92 7.63
N ALA A 82 -6.12 -5.30 8.53
CA ALA A 82 -7.55 -5.41 8.25
C ALA A 82 -8.37 -4.22 8.83
N ALA A 83 -7.69 -3.10 9.09
CA ALA A 83 -8.28 -1.89 9.65
C ALA A 83 -7.78 -0.65 8.90
N GLN A 84 -8.55 0.44 8.94
CA GLN A 84 -8.22 1.74 8.35
C GLN A 84 -7.15 2.53 9.14
N SER A 85 -6.34 1.82 9.92
CA SER A 85 -5.29 2.38 10.75
C SER A 85 -4.12 1.40 10.90
N TRP A 86 -2.95 1.95 11.16
CA TRP A 86 -1.76 1.19 11.51
C TRP A 86 -0.94 1.95 12.54
N PHE A 87 -0.42 1.22 13.52
CA PHE A 87 0.34 1.78 14.62
C PHE A 87 1.80 1.41 14.47
N TYR A 88 2.67 2.41 14.52
CA TYR A 88 4.11 2.25 14.37
C TYR A 88 4.83 2.82 15.59
N PRO A 89 5.08 1.99 16.61
CA PRO A 89 5.74 2.46 17.82
C PRO A 89 7.20 2.81 17.55
N GLN A 90 7.74 3.77 18.30
CA GLN A 90 9.12 4.24 18.18
C GLN A 90 10.11 3.07 18.27
N THR A 91 9.87 2.12 19.16
CA THR A 91 10.73 0.95 19.36
C THR A 91 10.84 0.09 18.10
N LEU A 92 9.73 -0.14 17.42
CA LEU A 92 9.68 -0.89 16.17
C LEU A 92 10.33 -0.10 15.03
N ARG A 93 10.10 1.22 14.99
CA ARG A 93 10.72 2.12 14.02
C ARG A 93 12.23 2.14 14.10
N LEU A 94 12.78 2.17 15.32
CA LEU A 94 14.21 2.09 15.56
C LEU A 94 14.76 0.69 15.21
N ALA A 95 14.00 -0.38 15.48
CA ALA A 95 14.40 -1.74 15.11
C ALA A 95 14.44 -1.96 13.59
N ASP A 96 13.49 -1.37 12.84
CA ASP A 96 13.49 -1.41 11.38
C ASP A 96 14.56 -0.50 10.75
N GLY A 97 15.10 0.46 11.52
CA GLY A 97 16.12 1.40 11.07
C GLY A 97 15.58 2.57 10.24
N ALA A 98 14.29 2.91 10.37
CA ALA A 98 13.67 3.93 9.51
C ALA A 98 14.07 5.39 9.83
N GLY A 99 14.81 5.62 10.92
CA GLY A 99 15.24 6.96 11.34
C GLY A 99 14.05 7.89 11.64
N ASN A 100 14.26 9.21 11.45
CA ASN A 100 13.22 10.23 11.66
C ASN A 100 12.55 10.71 10.36
N ASP A 101 13.15 10.41 9.20
CA ASP A 101 12.68 10.85 7.89
C ASP A 101 12.42 9.65 7.00
N PHE A 102 11.16 9.34 6.76
CA PHE A 102 10.76 8.19 5.95
C PHE A 102 9.41 8.42 5.28
N LYS A 103 9.16 7.65 4.22
CA LYS A 103 7.89 7.67 3.51
C LYS A 103 7.07 6.48 3.96
N VAL A 104 5.78 6.69 4.22
CA VAL A 104 4.81 5.61 4.37
C VAL A 104 3.95 5.53 3.13
N GLU A 105 3.68 4.31 2.68
CA GLU A 105 2.80 4.01 1.56
C GLU A 105 1.69 3.07 2.01
N VAL A 106 0.44 3.34 1.62
CA VAL A 106 -0.72 2.51 1.93
C VAL A 106 -1.50 2.22 0.65
N ALA A 107 -1.81 0.96 0.40
CA ALA A 107 -2.68 0.53 -0.70
C ALA A 107 -3.80 -0.36 -0.17
N GLN A 108 -5.01 -0.21 -0.74
CA GLN A 108 -6.07 -1.19 -0.55
C GLN A 108 -5.77 -2.43 -1.40
N VAL A 109 -5.89 -3.61 -0.80
CA VAL A 109 -5.56 -4.89 -1.44
C VAL A 109 -6.82 -5.50 -2.04
N SER A 110 -6.69 -6.09 -3.22
CA SER A 110 -7.69 -6.93 -3.85
C SER A 110 -7.17 -8.36 -3.92
N ASP A 111 -8.04 -9.33 -3.64
CA ASP A 111 -7.71 -10.74 -3.81
C ASP A 111 -7.41 -11.07 -5.29
N ARG A 112 -8.11 -10.40 -6.22
CA ARG A 112 -7.95 -10.59 -7.66
C ARG A 112 -6.73 -9.89 -8.26
N PHE A 113 -6.35 -8.74 -7.73
CA PHE A 113 -5.35 -7.86 -8.36
C PHE A 113 -4.13 -7.56 -7.48
N GLY A 114 -4.12 -8.01 -6.22
CA GLY A 114 -3.11 -7.61 -5.24
C GLY A 114 -3.28 -6.15 -4.79
N PRO A 115 -2.21 -5.49 -4.29
CA PRO A 115 -2.28 -4.11 -3.86
C PRO A 115 -2.64 -3.17 -5.02
N GLY A 116 -3.62 -2.29 -4.79
CA GLY A 116 -3.98 -1.22 -5.71
C GLY A 116 -2.94 -0.09 -5.74
N SER A 117 -3.36 1.09 -6.18
CA SER A 117 -2.47 2.25 -6.17
C SER A 117 -2.12 2.66 -4.74
N PHE A 118 -0.83 2.92 -4.49
CA PHE A 118 -0.39 3.39 -3.18
C PHE A 118 -0.69 4.88 -3.00
N ARG A 119 -1.24 5.23 -1.84
CA ARG A 119 -1.20 6.59 -1.30
C ARG A 119 0.05 6.72 -0.45
N SER A 120 0.83 7.78 -0.64
CA SER A 120 2.04 8.00 0.14
C SER A 120 2.02 9.32 0.90
N LEU A 121 2.71 9.37 2.03
CA LEU A 121 3.08 10.60 2.72
C LEU A 121 4.48 10.48 3.32
N TRP A 122 5.15 11.61 3.49
CA TRP A 122 6.40 11.69 4.25
C TRP A 122 6.08 11.96 5.72
N ILE A 123 6.78 11.26 6.60
CA ILE A 123 6.73 11.48 8.04
C ILE A 123 8.10 11.99 8.47
N HIS A 124 8.06 13.09 9.21
CA HIS A 124 9.18 13.60 10.00
C HIS A 124 8.79 13.48 11.47
N VAL A 125 9.68 12.91 12.28
CA VAL A 125 9.50 12.74 13.73
C VAL A 125 10.43 13.64 14.52
#